data_AF-A0A7J8XSY6-F1
#
_entry.id   AF-A0A7J8XSY6-F1
#
_cell.length_a   1.000
_cell.length_b   1.000
_cell.length_c   1.000
_cell.angle_alpha   90.00
_cell.angle_beta   90.00
_cell.angle_gamma   90.00
#
_symmetry.space_group_name_H-M   'P 1'
#
loop_
_entity.id
_entity.type
_entity.pdbx_description
1 polymer ?
#
loop_
_entity_poly.entity_id
_entity_poly.type
_entity_poly.pdbx_seq_one_letter_code
_entity_poly.pdbx_strand_id
1 'polypeptide(L)'
;MHERKAEMAREADAFIALPGGYGTMEELLEMITWSHLGIHKKTVGLLNVDGYYNNLLALFDNGVEEGFIKPGARHIIVSAPTANELLEKMEQYTPSHEHVAPQESWQMEQLGDYPKQVNAQ
;
A
#
# COMPACT_ATOMS: atom_id res chain seq x y z
N MET A 1 -14.97 0.61 -9.26
CA MET A 1 -13.72 1.03 -8.58
C MET A 1 -12.84 -0.18 -8.25
N HIS A 2 -13.36 -1.22 -7.59
CA HIS A 2 -12.56 -2.40 -7.19
C HIS A 2 -11.93 -3.20 -8.34
N GLU A 3 -12.66 -3.48 -9.43
CA GLU A 3 -12.08 -4.20 -10.59
C GLU A 3 -10.90 -3.45 -11.23
N ARG A 4 -11.05 -2.12 -11.45
CA ARG A 4 -9.98 -1.27 -12.01
C ARG A 4 -8.71 -1.31 -11.15
N LYS A 5 -8.87 -1.24 -9.82
CA LYS A 5 -7.75 -1.25 -8.87
C LYS A 5 -7.08 -2.63 -8.80
N ALA A 6 -7.87 -3.70 -8.78
CA ALA A 6 -7.37 -5.07 -8.79
C ALA A 6 -6.58 -5.39 -10.07
N GLU A 7 -7.04 -4.90 -11.22
CA GLU A 7 -6.36 -5.11 -12.50
C GLU A 7 -5.05 -4.30 -12.60
N MET A 8 -5.06 -3.01 -12.23
CA MET A 8 -3.82 -2.22 -12.10
C MET A 8 -2.84 -2.87 -11.13
N ALA A 9 -3.34 -3.38 -10.01
CA ALA A 9 -2.52 -4.07 -9.03
C ALA A 9 -2.01 -5.43 -9.51
N ARG A 10 -2.67 -6.08 -10.47
CA ARG A 10 -2.21 -7.34 -11.08
C ARG A 10 -1.03 -7.09 -12.02
N GLU A 11 -1.14 -6.08 -12.86
CA GLU A 11 -0.17 -5.75 -13.92
C GLU A 11 1.05 -4.96 -13.43
N ALA A 12 0.96 -4.23 -12.32
CA ALA A 12 2.07 -3.42 -11.81
C ALA A 12 3.13 -4.26 -11.07
N ASP A 13 4.41 -3.95 -11.19
CA ASP A 13 5.45 -4.57 -10.33
C ASP A 13 5.66 -3.82 -9.01
N ALA A 14 5.26 -2.55 -8.97
CA ALA A 14 5.35 -1.67 -7.82
C ALA A 14 4.32 -0.53 -7.92
N PHE A 15 4.08 0.15 -6.80
CA PHE A 15 3.20 1.31 -6.73
C PHE A 15 3.99 2.54 -6.29
N ILE A 16 3.71 3.70 -6.88
CA ILE A 16 4.30 4.98 -6.45
C ILE A 16 3.20 6.01 -6.29
N ALA A 17 3.11 6.62 -5.11
CA ALA A 17 2.27 7.79 -4.87
C ALA A 17 3.09 9.08 -5.02
N LEU A 18 2.62 9.95 -5.92
CA LEU A 18 3.07 11.34 -6.06
C LEU A 18 2.20 12.26 -5.19
N PRO A 19 2.66 13.47 -4.83
CA PRO A 19 1.85 14.43 -4.08
C PRO A 19 0.45 14.60 -4.67
N GLY A 20 -0.56 14.40 -3.82
CA GLY A 20 -1.96 14.38 -4.22
C GLY A 20 -2.91 14.53 -3.03
N GLY A 21 -4.19 14.69 -3.33
CA GLY A 21 -5.25 14.85 -2.34
C GLY A 21 -5.79 13.53 -1.81
N TYR A 22 -7.04 13.56 -1.32
CA TYR A 22 -7.68 12.41 -0.68
C TYR A 22 -7.75 11.14 -1.54
N GLY A 23 -7.98 11.28 -2.86
CA GLY A 23 -8.01 10.12 -3.76
C GLY A 23 -6.69 9.36 -3.78
N THR A 24 -5.57 10.08 -3.89
CA THR A 24 -4.23 9.48 -3.85
C THR A 24 -3.92 8.85 -2.49
N MET A 25 -4.34 9.50 -1.40
CA MET A 25 -4.14 8.96 -0.06
C MET A 25 -4.95 7.68 0.18
N GLU A 26 -6.18 7.63 -0.31
CA GLU A 26 -7.03 6.43 -0.22
C GLU A 26 -6.42 5.26 -0.99
N GLU A 27 -5.97 5.49 -2.23
CA GLU A 27 -5.31 4.46 -3.05
C GLU A 27 -3.99 3.98 -2.41
N LEU A 28 -3.19 4.90 -1.83
CA LEU A 28 -1.95 4.57 -1.14
C LEU A 28 -2.19 3.67 0.09
N LEU A 29 -3.14 4.05 0.95
CA LEU A 29 -3.47 3.28 2.16
C LEU A 29 -4.05 1.90 1.83
N GLU A 30 -4.79 1.77 0.73
CA GLU A 30 -5.28 0.49 0.25
C GLU A 30 -4.13 -0.45 -0.14
N MET A 31 -3.13 0.03 -0.89
CA MET A 31 -1.95 -0.78 -1.26
C MET A 31 -1.08 -1.13 -0.05
N ILE A 32 -0.94 -0.23 0.92
CA ILE A 32 -0.26 -0.54 2.20
C ILE A 32 -0.99 -1.67 2.93
N THR A 33 -2.32 -1.59 2.99
CA THR A 33 -3.15 -2.59 3.67
C THR A 33 -3.07 -3.96 2.98
N TRP A 34 -3.10 -4.00 1.64
CA TRP A 34 -2.98 -5.24 0.88
C TRP A 34 -1.60 -5.89 1.05
N SER A 35 -0.53 -5.09 1.07
CA SER A 35 0.81 -5.56 1.43
C SER A 35 0.86 -6.12 2.85
N HIS A 36 0.27 -5.42 3.81
CA HIS A 36 0.23 -5.84 5.22
C HIS A 36 -0.53 -7.15 5.44
N LEU A 37 -1.63 -7.36 4.70
CA LEU A 37 -2.41 -8.59 4.69
C LEU A 37 -1.76 -9.73 3.90
N GLY A 38 -0.67 -9.48 3.18
CA GLY A 38 0.03 -10.47 2.37
C GLY A 38 -0.63 -10.78 1.02
N ILE A 39 -1.54 -9.93 0.56
CA ILE A 39 -2.24 -10.05 -0.72
C ILE A 39 -1.27 -9.84 -1.89
N HIS A 40 -0.28 -8.96 -1.71
CA HIS A 40 0.84 -8.81 -2.64
C HIS A 40 2.14 -8.55 -1.90
N LYS A 41 3.26 -8.72 -2.61
CA LYS A 41 4.62 -8.43 -2.12
C LYS A 41 5.30 -7.26 -2.85
N LYS A 42 4.54 -6.56 -3.68
CA LYS A 42 4.98 -5.42 -4.50
C LYS A 42 5.36 -4.23 -3.62
N THR A 43 6.44 -3.54 -3.99
CA THR A 43 6.95 -2.37 -3.25
C THR A 43 6.00 -1.19 -3.36
N VAL A 44 5.80 -0.46 -2.24
CA VAL A 44 4.99 0.76 -2.20
C VAL A 44 5.90 1.96 -1.96
N GLY A 45 6.05 2.81 -2.98
CA GLY A 45 6.87 4.00 -2.99
C GLY A 45 6.07 5.28 -2.72
N LEU A 46 6.68 6.22 -2.02
CA LEU A 46 6.15 7.55 -1.73
C LEU A 46 7.16 8.61 -2.16
N LEU A 47 6.84 9.36 -3.23
CA LEU A 47 7.70 10.44 -3.70
C LEU A 47 7.42 11.70 -2.85
N ASN A 48 8.30 11.95 -1.88
CA ASN A 48 8.13 12.99 -0.86
C ASN A 48 8.73 14.35 -1.30
N VAL A 49 8.19 14.91 -2.37
CA VAL A 49 8.62 16.21 -2.91
C VAL A 49 8.40 17.31 -1.88
N ASP A 50 9.45 18.11 -1.59
CA ASP A 50 9.44 19.23 -0.64
C ASP A 50 8.86 18.90 0.75
N GLY A 51 8.92 17.62 1.15
CA GLY A 51 8.38 17.17 2.44
C GLY A 51 6.86 17.11 2.52
N TYR A 52 6.15 17.07 1.38
CA TYR A 52 4.68 17.00 1.31
C TYR A 52 4.07 15.93 2.23
N TYR A 53 4.71 14.76 2.33
CA TYR A 53 4.24 13.61 3.11
C TYR A 53 4.86 13.52 4.52
N ASN A 54 5.62 14.51 4.99
CA ASN A 54 6.27 14.45 6.31
C ASN A 54 5.27 14.18 7.45
N ASN A 55 4.14 14.87 7.45
CA ASN A 55 3.11 14.68 8.47
C ASN A 55 2.44 13.29 8.39
N LEU A 56 2.31 12.74 7.17
CA LEU A 56 1.75 11.40 6.98
C LEU A 56 2.72 10.33 7.47
N LEU A 57 4.02 10.48 7.16
CA LEU A 57 5.05 9.57 7.65
C LEU A 57 5.15 9.62 9.18
N ALA A 58 5.08 10.82 9.77
CA ALA A 58 5.04 11.00 11.23
C ALA A 58 3.80 10.35 11.86
N LEU A 59 2.63 10.41 11.20
CA LEU A 59 1.44 9.69 11.65
C LEU A 59 1.68 8.17 11.70
N PHE A 60 2.38 7.60 10.72
CA PHE A 60 2.73 6.19 10.73
C PHE A 60 3.77 5.85 11.80
N ASP A 61 4.75 6.73 12.04
CA ASP A 61 5.74 6.57 13.10
C ASP A 61 5.05 6.57 14.48
N ASN A 62 4.14 7.51 14.74
CA ASN A 62 3.32 7.52 15.96
C ASN A 62 2.46 6.25 16.08
N GLY A 63 1.92 5.75 14.97
CA GLY A 63 1.17 4.49 14.96
C GLY A 63 2.04 3.29 15.38
N VAL A 64 3.34 3.31 15.10
CA VAL A 64 4.29 2.31 15.60
C VAL A 64 4.54 2.49 17.09
N GLU A 65 4.78 3.72 17.54
CA GLU A 65 5.03 4.06 18.95
C GLU A 65 3.87 3.64 19.86
N GLU A 66 2.63 3.88 19.42
CA GLU A 66 1.40 3.52 20.15
C GLU A 66 1.01 2.04 19.95
N GLY A 67 1.76 1.27 19.16
CA GLY A 67 1.54 -0.16 18.97
C GLY A 67 0.41 -0.55 18.01
N PHE A 68 -0.16 0.40 17.27
CA PHE A 68 -1.16 0.14 16.23
C PHE A 68 -0.53 -0.44 14.94
N ILE A 69 0.72 -0.08 14.65
CA ILE A 69 1.49 -0.57 13.49
C ILE A 69 2.68 -1.37 14.00
N LYS A 70 2.82 -2.63 13.57
CA LYS A 70 4.03 -3.41 13.89
C LYS A 70 5.26 -2.76 13.26
N PRO A 71 6.43 -2.71 13.93
CA PRO A 71 7.65 -2.13 13.36
C PRO A 71 8.01 -2.66 11.96
N GLY A 72 7.84 -3.96 11.72
CA GLY A 72 8.06 -4.54 10.39
C GLY A 72 7.12 -3.97 9.31
N ALA A 73 5.84 -3.72 9.64
CA ALA A 73 4.86 -3.19 8.71
C ALA A 73 5.13 -1.72 8.35
N ARG A 74 5.84 -0.96 9.20
CA ARG A 74 6.25 0.42 8.90
C ARG A 74 7.17 0.52 7.68
N HIS A 75 7.93 -0.54 7.41
CA HIS A 75 8.86 -0.63 6.29
C HIS A 75 8.19 -1.00 4.96
N ILE A 76 6.88 -1.26 4.94
CA ILE A 76 6.12 -1.47 3.68
C ILE A 76 6.26 -0.26 2.75
N ILE A 77 6.38 0.95 3.32
CA ILE A 77 6.48 2.20 2.57
C ILE A 77 7.95 2.60 2.44
N VAL A 78 8.42 2.70 1.20
CA VAL A 78 9.70 3.29 0.84
C VAL A 78 9.46 4.75 0.46
N SER A 79 10.22 5.69 1.01
CA SER A 79 10.09 7.11 0.65
C SER A 79 11.43 7.75 0.30
N ALA A 80 11.37 8.70 -0.63
CA ALA A 80 12.51 9.52 -1.02
C ALA A 80 12.03 10.87 -1.61
N PRO A 81 12.84 11.93 -1.53
CA PRO A 81 12.50 13.24 -2.09
C PRO A 81 12.60 13.31 -3.62
N THR A 82 13.33 12.39 -4.25
CA THR A 82 13.54 12.38 -5.72
C THR A 82 13.19 11.03 -6.34
N ALA A 83 12.81 11.05 -7.62
CA ALA A 83 12.43 9.83 -8.35
C ALA A 83 13.58 8.83 -8.43
N ASN A 84 14.80 9.28 -8.71
CA ASN A 84 15.98 8.40 -8.82
C ASN A 84 16.25 7.69 -7.48
N GLU A 85 16.31 8.46 -6.39
CA GLU A 85 16.55 7.87 -5.06
C GLU A 85 15.41 6.93 -4.65
N LEU A 86 14.17 7.25 -5.03
CA LEU A 86 13.03 6.38 -4.74
C LEU A 86 13.17 5.04 -5.47
N LEU A 87 13.46 5.07 -6.77
CA LEU A 87 13.63 3.86 -7.59
C LEU A 87 14.78 2.99 -7.07
N GLU A 88 15.93 3.58 -6.76
CA GLU A 88 17.07 2.85 -6.17
C GLU A 88 16.70 2.14 -4.86
N LYS A 89 16.01 2.84 -3.95
CA LYS A 89 15.55 2.23 -2.69
C LYS A 89 14.50 1.14 -2.92
N MET A 90 13.62 1.32 -3.92
CA MET A 90 12.57 0.35 -4.23
C MET A 90 13.13 -0.93 -4.86
N GLU A 91 14.20 -0.86 -5.64
CA GLU A 91 14.89 -2.05 -6.18
C GLU A 91 15.62 -2.85 -5.10
N GLN A 92 16.10 -2.18 -4.05
CA GLN A 92 16.78 -2.81 -2.91
C GLN A 92 15.79 -3.39 -1.88
N TYR A 93 14.50 -3.06 -2.00
CA TYR A 93 13.49 -3.47 -1.04
C TYR A 93 13.28 -4.99 -1.07
N THR A 94 13.41 -5.63 0.09
CA THR A 94 13.02 -7.03 0.29
C THR A 94 11.86 -7.07 1.29
N PRO A 95 10.69 -7.63 0.92
CA PRO A 95 9.57 -7.75 1.84
C PRO A 95 9.95 -8.62 3.04
N SER A 96 10.01 -8.02 4.24
CA SER A 96 10.46 -8.71 5.46
C SER A 96 9.44 -8.62 6.62
N HIS A 97 8.22 -8.14 6.37
CA HIS A 97 7.21 -8.02 7.41
C HIS A 97 6.45 -9.33 7.65
N GLU A 98 6.20 -9.65 8.92
CA GLU A 98 5.36 -10.79 9.29
C GLU A 98 3.90 -10.49 8.94
N HIS A 99 3.31 -11.33 8.09
CA HIS A 99 1.91 -11.26 7.71
C HIS A 99 1.00 -11.44 8.92
N VAL A 100 -0.11 -10.69 8.95
CA VAL A 100 -1.09 -10.78 10.04
C VAL A 100 -2.25 -11.72 9.69
N ALA A 101 -2.38 -12.11 8.41
CA ALA A 101 -3.38 -13.04 7.92
C ALA A 101 -2.76 -14.19 7.10
N PRO A 102 -3.31 -15.42 7.15
CA PRO A 102 -2.86 -16.53 6.30
C PRO A 102 -3.11 -16.25 4.81
N GLN A 103 -2.19 -16.63 3.91
CA GLN A 103 -2.33 -16.40 2.45
C GLN A 103 -3.63 -17.00 1.86
N GLU A 104 -4.15 -18.08 2.45
CA GLU A 104 -5.40 -18.73 2.01
C GLU A 104 -6.65 -17.85 2.18
N SER A 105 -6.60 -16.83 3.04
CA SER A 105 -7.75 -15.95 3.29
C SER A 105 -7.99 -14.89 2.21
N TRP A 106 -7.08 -14.74 1.24
CA TRP A 106 -7.13 -13.66 0.25
C TRP A 106 -6.69 -14.11 -1.16
N GLN A 107 -7.21 -15.24 -1.66
CA GLN A 107 -7.00 -15.61 -3.06
C GLN A 107 -7.56 -14.51 -3.96
N MET A 108 -6.72 -13.88 -4.78
CA MET A 108 -7.10 -12.80 -5.71
C MET A 108 -8.22 -13.20 -6.69
N GLU A 109 -8.41 -14.50 -6.92
CA GLU A 109 -9.49 -15.08 -7.73
C GLU A 109 -10.87 -14.91 -7.07
N GLN A 110 -10.95 -14.78 -5.75
CA GLN A 110 -12.21 -14.65 -5.00
C GLN A 110 -12.65 -13.19 -4.78
N LEU A 111 -11.77 -12.21 -5.00
CA LEU A 111 -12.08 -10.78 -4.84
C LEU A 111 -12.98 -10.20 -5.96
N GLY A 112 -13.28 -10.99 -7.00
CA GLY A 112 -14.20 -10.62 -8.09
C GLY A 112 -15.68 -10.87 -7.79
N ASP A 113 -16.02 -11.65 -6.77
CA ASP A 113 -17.41 -11.99 -6.41
C ASP A 113 -17.92 -11.09 -5.28
N TYR A 114 -18.10 -9.80 -5.58
CA TYR A 114 -18.95 -8.96 -4.73
C TYR A 114 -20.43 -9.26 -5.05
N PRO A 115 -21.30 -9.51 -4.06
CA PRO A 115 -22.72 -9.69 -4.32
C PRO A 115 -23.26 -8.41 -4.96
N LYS A 116 -23.67 -8.52 -6.23
CA LYS A 116 -24.42 -7.47 -6.92
C LYS A 116 -25.59 -7.11 -6.02
N GLN A 117 -25.61 -5.88 -5.50
CA GLN A 117 -26.78 -5.38 -4.79
C GLN A 117 -27.98 -5.56 -5.72
N VAL A 118 -28.87 -6.45 -5.34
CA VAL A 118 -30.16 -6.65 -6.00
C VAL A 118 -30.94 -5.37 -5.71
N ASN A 119 -31.11 -4.54 -6.74
CA ASN A 119 -32.00 -3.39 -6.69
C ASN A 119 -33.40 -3.89 -6.31
N ALA A 120 -33.83 -3.60 -5.08
CA ALA A 120 -35.22 -3.71 -4.69
C ALA A 120 -35.98 -2.51 -5.26
N GLN A 121 -37.07 -2.82 -5.97
CA GLN A 121 -38.07 -1.89 -6.50
C GLN A 121 -38.82 -1.15 -5.41
#